data_AF-A0A941Y6W3-F1
#
_entry.id   AF-A0A941Y6W3-F1
#
_cell.length_a   1.000
_cell.length_b   1.000
_cell.length_c   1.000
_cell.angle_alpha   90.00
_cell.angle_beta   90.00
_cell.angle_gamma   90.00
#
_symmetry.space_group_name_H-M   'P 1'
#
loop_
_entity.id
_entity.type
_entity.pdbx_description
1 polymer ?
#
loop_
_entity_poly.entity_id
_entity_poly.type
_entity_poly.pdbx_seq_one_letter_code
_entity_poly.pdbx_strand_id
1 'polypeptide(L)'
;MAEYRLDELSRLSGVSARNIRAYRERGLLDPPRREGRSAYYEDIHLAQLETIDQLLRKGFNSAHIAEFFASMREGTDLADALGLRRSTFSAPRPRNGTGPAPEATGAGRPTAVPGLDPEADEVRRLRARGVVRVVDGMVVLVDPVIGRIVARAPDKASLLRAIGRIHDTTDGAVDQIAAEFVAGLRGSIAARTGRATAPGSRDEPEVSQIVRDYGELADAMLADRLRATVRGRIADAAAGYLATATAEG
;
A
#
# COMPACT_ATOMS: atom_id res chain seq x y z
N MET A 1 -21.88 11.50 -17.66
CA MET A 1 -21.03 10.32 -17.99
C MET A 1 -21.40 9.91 -19.40
N ALA A 2 -20.44 9.87 -20.31
CA ALA A 2 -20.74 9.52 -21.70
C ALA A 2 -20.82 8.00 -21.86
N GLU A 3 -21.74 7.54 -22.70
CA GLU A 3 -21.94 6.11 -22.99
C GLU A 3 -21.51 5.82 -24.43
N TYR A 4 -20.67 4.80 -24.58
CA TYR A 4 -20.07 4.41 -25.84
C TYR A 4 -20.48 2.99 -26.18
N ARG A 5 -20.79 2.76 -27.47
CA ARG A 5 -20.85 1.40 -28.02
C ARG A 5 -19.44 0.92 -28.36
N LEU A 6 -19.27 -0.39 -28.53
CA LEU A 6 -17.96 -0.99 -28.81
C LEU A 6 -17.22 -0.34 -30.00
N ASP A 7 -17.94 -0.03 -31.07
CA ASP A 7 -17.36 0.57 -32.27
C ASP A 7 -16.92 2.03 -32.05
N GLU A 8 -17.64 2.73 -31.17
CA GLU A 8 -17.33 4.11 -30.79
C GLU A 8 -16.12 4.15 -29.85
N LEU A 9 -16.11 3.28 -28.83
CA LEU A 9 -14.95 3.10 -27.96
C LEU A 9 -13.70 2.71 -28.75
N SER A 10 -13.85 1.87 -29.78
CA SER A 10 -12.75 1.48 -30.66
C SER A 10 -12.15 2.66 -31.43
N ARG A 11 -13.00 3.55 -31.97
CA ARG A 11 -12.54 4.77 -32.65
C ARG A 11 -11.87 5.75 -31.69
N LEU A 12 -12.47 5.98 -30.52
CA LEU A 12 -11.97 6.95 -29.55
C LEU A 12 -10.64 6.52 -28.92
N SER A 13 -10.51 5.23 -28.57
CA SER A 13 -9.29 4.70 -27.95
C SER A 13 -8.18 4.37 -28.96
N GLY A 14 -8.50 4.28 -30.25
CA GLY A 14 -7.58 3.75 -31.27
C GLY A 14 -7.32 2.24 -31.14
N VAL A 15 -7.99 1.53 -30.22
CA VAL A 15 -7.85 0.08 -30.01
C VAL A 15 -8.92 -0.65 -30.81
N SER A 16 -8.54 -1.68 -31.57
CA SER A 16 -9.51 -2.46 -32.36
C SER A 16 -10.56 -3.15 -31.48
N ALA A 17 -11.81 -3.24 -31.97
CA ALA A 17 -12.90 -3.94 -31.29
C ALA A 17 -12.54 -5.40 -30.90
N ARG A 18 -11.70 -6.07 -31.70
CA ARG A 18 -11.15 -7.40 -31.40
C ARG A 18 -10.29 -7.37 -30.14
N ASN A 19 -9.37 -6.42 -30.04
CA ASN A 19 -8.48 -6.29 -28.88
C ASN A 19 -9.25 -5.87 -27.63
N ILE A 20 -10.24 -4.98 -27.76
CA ILE A 20 -11.11 -4.60 -26.63
C ILE A 20 -11.82 -5.83 -26.05
N ARG A 21 -12.35 -6.72 -26.90
CA ARG A 21 -12.97 -7.98 -26.43
C ARG A 21 -11.95 -8.89 -25.74
N ALA A 22 -10.76 -9.04 -26.34
CA ALA A 22 -9.69 -9.86 -25.76
C ALA A 22 -9.20 -9.30 -24.40
N TYR A 23 -9.13 -7.98 -24.25
CA TYR A 23 -8.77 -7.32 -22.98
C TYR A 23 -9.83 -7.55 -21.91
N ARG A 24 -11.11 -7.47 -22.26
CA ARG A 24 -12.20 -7.81 -21.34
C ARG A 24 -12.15 -9.27 -20.91
N GLU A 25 -11.97 -10.21 -21.83
CA GLU A 25 -11.88 -11.65 -21.54
C GLU A 25 -10.72 -12.00 -20.61
N ARG A 26 -9.62 -11.24 -20.71
CA ARG A 26 -8.43 -11.40 -19.87
C ARG A 26 -8.47 -10.57 -18.58
N GLY A 27 -9.57 -9.86 -18.33
CA GLY A 27 -9.73 -9.03 -17.14
C GLY A 27 -8.97 -7.71 -17.16
N LEU A 28 -8.35 -7.28 -18.27
CA LEU A 28 -7.68 -5.98 -18.38
C LEU A 28 -8.66 -4.80 -18.45
N LEU A 29 -9.89 -5.04 -18.91
CA LEU A 29 -10.91 -4.02 -19.05
C LEU A 29 -12.11 -4.39 -18.20
N ASP A 30 -12.71 -3.42 -17.51
CA ASP A 30 -13.93 -3.64 -16.75
C ASP A 30 -15.07 -4.15 -17.66
N PRO A 31 -15.98 -4.99 -17.11
CA PRO A 31 -17.12 -5.46 -17.86
C PRO A 31 -18.07 -4.29 -18.18
N PRO A 32 -18.56 -4.19 -19.43
CA PRO A 32 -19.49 -3.15 -19.80
C PRO A 32 -20.85 -3.35 -19.11
N ARG A 33 -21.58 -2.25 -18.96
CA ARG A 33 -22.98 -2.28 -18.54
C ARG A 33 -23.82 -2.92 -19.65
N ARG A 34 -24.65 -3.90 -19.31
CA ARG A 34 -25.49 -4.62 -20.29
C ARG A 34 -26.94 -4.19 -20.14
N GLU A 35 -27.53 -3.75 -21.24
CA GLU A 35 -28.98 -3.53 -21.36
C GLU A 35 -29.51 -4.37 -22.52
N GLY A 36 -30.27 -5.41 -22.19
CA GLY A 36 -30.74 -6.38 -23.16
C GLY A 36 -29.60 -7.06 -23.91
N ARG A 37 -29.54 -6.89 -25.24
CA ARG A 37 -28.47 -7.43 -26.11
C ARG A 37 -27.33 -6.45 -26.35
N SER A 38 -27.41 -5.23 -25.82
CA SER A 38 -26.43 -4.17 -26.03
C SER A 38 -25.45 -4.07 -24.87
N ALA A 39 -24.19 -3.76 -25.18
CA ALA A 39 -23.14 -3.50 -24.21
C ALA A 39 -22.70 -2.04 -24.32
N TYR A 40 -22.74 -1.32 -23.20
CA TYR A 40 -22.38 0.09 -23.08
C TYR A 40 -21.14 0.25 -22.22
N TYR A 41 -20.22 1.07 -22.71
CA TYR A 41 -18.98 1.42 -22.04
C TYR A 41 -19.03 2.88 -21.63
N GLU A 42 -18.54 3.19 -20.44
CA GLU A 42 -18.42 4.54 -19.91
C GLU A 42 -16.98 5.09 -20.03
N ASP A 43 -16.79 6.37 -19.68
CA ASP A 43 -15.51 7.09 -19.71
C ASP A 43 -14.37 6.35 -18.97
N ILE A 44 -14.70 5.59 -17.93
CA ILE A 44 -13.73 4.76 -17.20
C ILE A 44 -13.05 3.72 -18.11
N HIS A 45 -13.78 3.15 -19.07
CA HIS A 45 -13.24 2.15 -19.99
C HIS A 45 -12.29 2.79 -21.02
N LEU A 46 -12.56 4.04 -21.41
CA LEU A 46 -11.68 4.78 -22.31
C LEU A 46 -10.33 5.05 -21.61
N ALA A 47 -10.37 5.55 -20.38
CA ALA A 47 -9.17 5.78 -19.56
C ALA A 47 -8.37 4.49 -19.31
N GLN A 48 -9.06 3.35 -19.12
CA GLN A 48 -8.40 2.04 -19.02
C GLN A 48 -7.69 1.65 -20.31
N LEU A 49 -8.32 1.83 -21.47
CA LEU A 49 -7.70 1.52 -22.77
C LEU A 49 -6.48 2.39 -23.07
N GLU A 50 -6.54 3.69 -22.76
CA GLU A 50 -5.40 4.60 -22.88
C GLU A 50 -4.23 4.18 -21.96
N THR A 51 -4.55 3.77 -20.73
CA THR A 51 -3.55 3.28 -19.77
C THR A 51 -2.89 1.99 -20.28
N ILE A 52 -3.69 1.06 -20.81
CA ILE A 52 -3.18 -0.19 -21.39
C ILE A 52 -2.23 0.11 -22.56
N ASP A 53 -2.61 1.01 -23.48
CA ASP A 53 -1.76 1.40 -24.61
C ASP A 53 -0.42 2.01 -24.14
N GLN A 54 -0.47 2.92 -23.17
CA GLN A 54 0.74 3.51 -22.60
C GLN A 54 1.68 2.48 -21.96
N LEU A 55 1.14 1.50 -21.24
CA LEU A 55 1.94 0.45 -20.61
C LEU A 55 2.52 -0.52 -21.64
N LEU A 56 1.76 -0.90 -22.66
CA LEU A 56 2.25 -1.73 -23.76
C LEU A 56 3.41 -1.03 -24.50
N ARG A 57 3.31 0.27 -24.78
CA ARG A 57 4.39 1.06 -25.40
C ARG A 57 5.65 1.13 -24.54
N LYS A 58 5.51 1.01 -23.22
CA LYS A 58 6.63 0.94 -22.27
C LYS A 58 7.24 -0.47 -22.15
N GLY A 59 6.77 -1.44 -22.94
CA GLY A 59 7.31 -2.79 -23.00
C GLY A 59 6.69 -3.78 -22.00
N PHE A 60 5.61 -3.40 -21.30
CA PHE A 60 4.88 -4.33 -20.46
C PHE A 60 4.07 -5.30 -21.31
N ASN A 61 3.97 -6.56 -20.89
CA ASN A 61 3.11 -7.53 -21.56
C ASN A 61 1.68 -7.47 -21.01
N SER A 62 0.70 -7.94 -21.80
CA SER A 62 -0.71 -7.87 -21.41
C SER A 62 -1.08 -8.72 -20.20
N ALA A 63 -0.32 -9.79 -19.90
CA ALA A 63 -0.58 -10.63 -18.72
C ALA A 63 -0.20 -9.88 -17.42
N HIS A 64 0.97 -9.24 -17.39
CA HIS A 64 1.41 -8.42 -16.25
C HIS A 64 0.50 -7.20 -16.04
N ILE A 65 0.01 -6.59 -17.12
CA ILE A 65 -0.94 -5.47 -17.02
C ILE A 65 -2.27 -5.95 -16.41
N ALA A 66 -2.75 -7.15 -16.78
CA ALA A 66 -3.97 -7.73 -16.21
C ALA A 66 -3.84 -7.97 -14.71
N GLU A 67 -2.72 -8.56 -14.29
CA GLU A 67 -2.39 -8.80 -12.89
C GLU A 67 -2.33 -7.48 -12.10
N PHE A 68 -1.64 -6.47 -12.64
CA PHE A 68 -1.58 -5.14 -12.04
C PHE A 68 -2.98 -4.52 -11.84
N PHE A 69 -3.85 -4.61 -12.84
CA PHE A 69 -5.21 -4.05 -12.76
C PHE A 69 -6.10 -4.84 -11.80
N ALA A 70 -5.90 -6.15 -11.67
CA ALA A 70 -6.60 -6.98 -10.68
C ALA A 70 -6.17 -6.59 -9.26
N SER A 71 -4.87 -6.49 -9.00
CA SER A 71 -4.34 -6.10 -7.69
C SER A 71 -4.76 -4.68 -7.28
N MET A 72 -4.78 -3.73 -8.21
CA MET A 72 -5.29 -2.37 -7.95
C MET A 72 -6.77 -2.37 -7.56
N ARG A 73 -7.60 -3.23 -8.17
CA ARG A 73 -9.02 -3.39 -7.83
C ARG A 73 -9.22 -4.01 -6.45
N GLU A 74 -8.32 -4.90 -6.05
CA GLU A 74 -8.30 -5.51 -4.72
C GLU A 74 -7.74 -4.56 -3.65
N GLY A 75 -7.19 -3.41 -4.06
CA GLY A 75 -6.54 -2.42 -3.19
C GLY A 75 -5.17 -2.87 -2.67
N THR A 76 -4.53 -3.76 -3.42
CA THR A 76 -3.20 -4.33 -3.16
C THR A 76 -2.10 -3.40 -3.67
N ASP A 77 -0.95 -3.35 -2.99
CA ASP A 77 0.17 -2.46 -3.37
C ASP A 77 0.80 -2.91 -4.71
N LEU A 78 1.30 -1.96 -5.49
CA LEU A 78 1.94 -2.17 -6.80
C LEU A 78 3.14 -3.14 -6.72
N ALA A 79 3.85 -3.17 -5.59
CA ALA A 79 4.96 -4.08 -5.37
C ALA A 79 4.50 -5.55 -5.27
N ASP A 80 3.41 -5.79 -4.54
CA ASP A 80 2.84 -7.13 -4.36
C ASP A 80 2.24 -7.64 -5.68
N ALA A 81 1.59 -6.75 -6.44
CA ALA A 81 1.00 -7.02 -7.75
C ALA A 81 1.99 -7.47 -8.83
N LEU A 82 3.26 -7.08 -8.70
CA LEU A 82 4.32 -7.43 -9.64
C LEU A 82 5.17 -8.62 -9.17
N GLY A 83 4.75 -9.31 -8.10
CA GLY A 83 5.53 -10.37 -7.48
C GLY A 83 6.88 -9.90 -6.93
N LEU A 84 7.04 -8.58 -6.75
CA LEU A 84 8.28 -7.96 -6.32
C LEU A 84 8.32 -7.98 -4.80
N ARG A 85 9.00 -8.96 -4.22
CA ARG A 85 9.33 -8.90 -2.79
C ARG A 85 10.12 -7.62 -2.53
N ARG A 86 9.62 -6.75 -1.66
CA ARG A 86 10.31 -5.49 -1.32
C ARG A 86 11.74 -5.73 -0.78
N SER A 87 12.03 -6.95 -0.33
CA SER A 87 13.35 -7.44 0.08
C SER A 87 14.33 -7.73 -1.06
N THR A 88 13.88 -7.99 -2.31
CA THR A 88 14.78 -8.29 -3.44
C THR A 88 15.46 -7.05 -4.01
N PHE A 89 14.92 -5.85 -3.75
CA PHE A 89 15.49 -4.57 -4.18
C PHE A 89 16.33 -3.87 -3.10
N SER A 90 16.80 -4.61 -2.09
CA SER A 90 17.78 -4.08 -1.15
C SER A 90 19.09 -3.80 -1.88
N ALA A 91 19.54 -2.54 -1.88
CA ALA A 91 20.84 -2.16 -2.42
C ALA A 91 21.97 -3.00 -1.77
N PRO A 92 23.08 -3.31 -2.47
CA PRO A 92 24.18 -4.06 -1.89
C PRO A 92 24.68 -3.37 -0.62
N ARG A 93 24.53 -4.02 0.53
CA ARG A 93 25.07 -3.56 1.80
C ARG A 93 26.60 -3.45 1.66
N PRO A 94 27.24 -2.31 1.96
CA PRO A 94 28.68 -2.28 2.05
C PRO A 94 29.10 -3.22 3.19
N ARG A 95 29.84 -4.27 2.84
CA ARG A 95 30.55 -5.11 3.79
C ARG A 95 31.65 -4.24 4.36
N ASN A 96 31.47 -3.73 5.57
CA ASN A 96 32.49 -3.51 6.61
C ASN A 96 31.98 -2.54 7.70
N GLY A 97 32.20 -2.90 8.96
CA GLY A 97 32.37 -1.94 10.06
C GLY A 97 31.14 -1.61 10.91
N THR A 98 31.04 -2.31 12.04
CA THR A 98 30.63 -1.83 13.38
C THR A 98 30.01 -0.42 13.48
N GLY A 99 28.67 -0.35 13.53
CA GLY A 99 27.88 0.83 13.87
C GLY A 99 26.46 0.41 14.29
N PRO A 100 25.76 1.20 15.12
CA PRO A 100 24.48 0.78 15.72
C PRO A 100 23.42 0.50 14.64
N ALA A 101 22.56 -0.47 14.91
CA ALA A 101 21.61 -1.05 13.96
C ALA A 101 20.79 0.00 13.21
N PRO A 102 20.60 -0.11 11.88
CA PRO A 102 19.77 0.84 11.16
C PRO A 102 18.31 0.51 11.41
N GLU A 103 17.59 1.52 11.88
CA GLU A 103 16.13 1.55 11.98
C GLU A 103 15.50 1.20 10.63
N ALA A 104 14.52 0.30 10.68
CA ALA A 104 13.72 -0.08 9.54
C ALA A 104 13.09 1.16 8.91
N THR A 105 13.43 1.45 7.65
CA THR A 105 12.71 2.44 6.87
C THR A 105 12.48 1.89 5.47
N GLY A 106 11.20 1.80 5.10
CA GLY A 106 10.74 1.26 3.82
C GLY A 106 11.37 1.95 2.62
N ALA A 107 11.69 1.14 1.62
CA ALA A 107 12.25 1.57 0.34
C ALA A 107 11.30 2.50 -0.42
N GLY A 108 11.64 3.79 -0.40
CA GLY A 108 11.22 4.85 -1.31
C GLY A 108 11.87 6.17 -0.87
N ARG A 109 12.14 7.10 -1.78
CA ARG A 109 12.72 8.41 -1.37
C ARG A 109 11.72 9.10 -0.45
N PRO A 110 12.14 9.53 0.74
CA PRO A 110 11.29 10.34 1.62
C PRO A 110 10.70 11.53 0.86
N THR A 111 9.41 11.80 1.07
CA THR A 111 8.69 12.81 0.29
C THR A 111 8.69 14.13 1.06
N ALA A 112 9.29 15.17 0.48
CA ALA A 112 9.20 16.52 1.00
C ALA A 112 7.78 17.07 0.77
N VAL A 113 7.19 17.64 1.82
CA VAL A 113 5.84 18.22 1.76
C VAL A 113 5.96 19.74 1.93
N PRO A 114 5.87 20.51 0.83
CA PRO A 114 5.96 21.96 0.88
C PRO A 114 4.74 22.58 1.58
N GLY A 115 4.96 23.73 2.23
CA GLY A 115 3.90 24.51 2.90
C GLY A 115 3.53 24.03 4.30
N LEU A 116 4.33 23.15 4.91
CA LEU A 116 4.24 22.82 6.32
C LEU A 116 5.27 23.62 7.11
N ASP A 117 4.85 24.15 8.25
CA ASP A 117 5.76 24.76 9.22
C ASP A 117 6.52 23.65 9.97
N PRO A 118 7.86 23.58 9.87
CA PRO A 118 8.67 22.59 10.58
C PRO A 118 8.59 22.71 12.10
N GLU A 119 8.22 23.87 12.64
CA GLU A 119 8.12 24.13 14.08
C GLU A 119 6.72 23.87 14.66
N ALA A 120 5.74 23.57 13.80
CA ALA A 120 4.39 23.23 14.20
C ALA A 120 4.37 22.07 15.22
N ASP A 121 3.47 22.15 16.20
CA ASP A 121 3.36 21.15 17.26
C ASP A 121 3.14 19.74 16.69
N GLU A 122 2.33 19.60 15.64
CA GLU A 122 2.10 18.34 14.94
C GLU A 122 3.39 17.75 14.33
N VAL A 123 4.21 18.59 13.71
CA VAL A 123 5.46 18.16 13.08
C VAL A 123 6.46 17.73 14.14
N ARG A 124 6.57 18.48 15.24
CA ARG A 124 7.42 18.08 16.39
C ARG A 124 6.98 16.75 17.00
N ARG A 125 5.67 16.54 17.20
CA ARG A 125 5.13 15.26 17.69
C ARG A 125 5.44 14.09 16.76
N LEU A 126 5.18 14.25 15.46
CA LEU A 126 5.42 13.19 14.47
C LEU A 126 6.91 12.93 14.24
N ARG A 127 7.77 13.94 14.43
CA ARG A 127 9.23 13.79 14.41
C ARG A 127 9.72 12.93 15.57
N ALA A 128 9.18 13.11 16.77
CA ALA A 128 9.55 12.27 17.93
C ALA A 128 9.21 10.79 17.74
N ARG A 129 8.25 10.47 16.86
CA ARG A 129 7.85 9.11 16.49
C ARG A 129 8.53 8.57 15.22
N GLY A 130 9.45 9.32 14.62
CA GLY A 130 10.12 8.92 13.38
C GLY A 130 9.23 8.91 12.13
N VAL A 131 8.01 9.46 12.20
CA VAL A 131 7.09 9.55 11.03
C VAL A 131 7.53 10.66 10.08
N VAL A 132 8.16 11.70 10.62
CA VAL A 132 8.59 12.91 9.92
C VAL A 132 10.05 13.22 10.24
N ARG A 133 10.78 13.74 9.25
CA ARG A 133 12.12 14.35 9.40
C ARG A 133 12.07 15.78 8.90
N VAL A 134 12.92 16.64 9.44
CA VAL A 134 13.15 17.98 8.90
C VAL A 134 14.52 17.99 8.24
N VAL A 135 14.57 18.27 6.94
CA VAL A 135 15.80 18.32 6.14
C VAL A 135 15.82 19.67 5.42
N ASP A 136 16.87 20.46 5.63
CA ASP A 136 17.00 21.80 5.06
C ASP A 136 15.78 22.71 5.29
N GLY A 137 15.19 22.63 6.50
CA GLY A 137 13.97 23.37 6.88
C GLY A 137 12.68 22.84 6.26
N MET A 138 12.74 21.77 5.47
CA MET A 138 11.57 21.15 4.84
C MET A 138 11.10 19.94 5.63
N VAL A 139 9.79 19.83 5.79
CA VAL A 139 9.14 18.68 6.41
C VAL A 139 9.10 17.52 5.41
N VAL A 140 9.68 16.40 5.79
CA VAL A 140 9.84 15.20 4.96
C VAL A 140 9.18 14.02 5.66
N LEU A 141 8.18 13.42 5.02
CA LEU A 141 7.58 12.19 5.55
C LEU A 141 8.45 10.99 5.19
N VAL A 142 8.64 10.14 6.21
CA VAL A 142 9.48 8.95 6.12
C VAL A 142 8.86 7.90 5.21
N ASP A 143 7.54 7.72 5.31
CA ASP A 143 6.80 6.91 4.35
C ASP A 143 6.46 7.75 3.09
N PRO A 144 6.92 7.34 1.89
CA PRO A 144 6.71 8.09 0.66
C PRO A 144 5.24 8.09 0.18
N VAL A 145 4.45 7.06 0.51
CA VAL A 145 3.03 6.97 0.19
C VAL A 145 2.25 7.96 1.05
N ILE A 146 2.48 7.97 2.36
CA ILE A 146 1.86 8.94 3.28
C ILE A 146 2.24 10.36 2.85
N GLY A 147 3.52 10.59 2.54
CA GLY A 147 3.99 11.89 2.07
C GLY A 147 3.28 12.41 0.82
N ARG A 148 3.02 11.55 -0.18
CA ARG A 148 2.25 11.92 -1.38
C ARG A 148 0.79 12.25 -1.06
N ILE A 149 0.17 11.52 -0.13
CA ILE A 149 -1.21 11.76 0.30
C ILE A 149 -1.31 13.13 0.99
N VAL A 150 -0.38 13.44 1.89
CA VAL A 150 -0.35 14.74 2.59
C VAL A 150 -0.04 15.88 1.62
N ALA A 151 0.91 15.70 0.69
CA ALA A 151 1.30 16.75 -0.26
C ALA A 151 0.15 17.27 -1.13
N ARG A 152 -0.74 16.37 -1.60
CA ARG A 152 -1.89 16.72 -2.45
C ARG A 152 -3.10 17.26 -1.68
N ALA A 153 -3.08 17.21 -0.35
CA ALA A 153 -4.24 17.60 0.44
C ALA A 153 -4.39 19.13 0.52
N PRO A 154 -5.65 19.63 0.47
CA PRO A 154 -5.93 21.05 0.66
C PRO A 154 -5.60 21.48 2.10
N ASP A 155 -5.95 20.67 3.09
CA ASP A 155 -5.61 20.88 4.50
C ASP A 155 -4.61 19.82 4.99
N LYS A 156 -3.33 20.13 4.82
CA LYS A 156 -2.21 19.26 5.21
C LYS A 156 -2.12 19.11 6.74
N ALA A 157 -2.38 20.19 7.47
CA ALA A 157 -2.29 20.22 8.93
C ALA A 157 -3.33 19.29 9.57
N SER A 158 -4.56 19.27 9.04
CA SER A 158 -5.59 18.35 9.53
C SER A 158 -5.26 16.88 9.26
N LEU A 159 -4.62 16.54 8.14
CA LEU A 159 -4.11 15.18 7.92
C LEU A 159 -2.98 14.82 8.89
N LEU A 160 -2.03 15.71 9.16
CA LEU A 160 -0.99 15.44 10.16
C LEU A 160 -1.58 15.23 11.56
N ARG A 161 -2.61 16.00 11.94
CA ARG A 161 -3.34 15.78 13.21
C ARG A 161 -4.06 14.43 13.23
N ALA A 162 -4.64 14.00 12.12
CA ALA A 162 -5.27 12.68 12.02
C ALA A 162 -4.22 11.56 12.17
N ILE A 163 -3.08 11.67 11.47
CA ILE A 163 -1.97 10.71 11.59
C ILE A 163 -1.46 10.65 13.04
N GLY A 164 -1.24 11.81 13.67
CA GLY A 164 -0.81 11.90 15.06
C GLY A 164 -1.75 11.19 16.02
N ARG A 165 -3.06 11.46 15.91
CA ARG A 165 -4.09 10.80 16.73
C ARG A 165 -4.13 9.29 16.52
N ILE A 166 -4.01 8.82 15.27
CA ILE A 166 -3.98 7.38 14.98
C ILE A 166 -2.80 6.76 15.73
N HIS A 167 -1.59 7.31 15.58
CA HIS A 167 -0.42 6.84 16.32
C HIS A 167 -0.65 6.85 17.84
N ASP A 168 -1.14 7.95 18.41
CA ASP A 168 -1.44 8.05 19.85
C ASP A 168 -2.32 6.89 20.34
N THR A 169 -3.35 6.55 19.56
CA THR A 169 -4.30 5.50 19.93
C THR A 169 -3.79 4.09 19.68
N THR A 170 -2.87 3.92 18.72
CA THR A 170 -2.38 2.59 18.31
C THR A 170 -1.09 2.18 18.99
N ASP A 171 -0.25 3.11 19.47
CA ASP A 171 1.09 2.82 20.00
C ASP A 171 1.07 1.66 21.01
N GLY A 172 0.20 1.73 22.04
CA GLY A 172 0.09 0.67 23.05
C GLY A 172 -0.44 -0.66 22.50
N ALA A 173 -1.37 -0.64 21.54
CA ALA A 173 -1.90 -1.85 20.93
C ALA A 173 -0.85 -2.53 20.03
N VAL A 174 -0.09 -1.73 19.28
CA VAL A 174 1.02 -2.21 18.44
C VAL A 174 2.11 -2.84 19.31
N ASP A 175 2.47 -2.19 20.42
CA ASP A 175 3.46 -2.74 21.37
C ASP A 175 2.99 -4.07 21.97
N GLN A 176 1.71 -4.18 22.34
CA GLN A 176 1.14 -5.42 22.86
C GLN A 176 1.19 -6.54 21.81
N ILE A 177 0.75 -6.27 20.59
CA ILE A 177 0.80 -7.21 19.48
C ILE A 177 2.24 -7.66 19.22
N ALA A 178 3.18 -6.72 19.17
CA ALA A 178 4.60 -7.02 18.97
C ALA A 178 5.13 -7.93 20.09
N ALA A 179 4.78 -7.67 21.35
CA ALA A 179 5.17 -8.50 22.47
C ALA A 179 4.61 -9.94 22.34
N GLU A 180 3.37 -10.10 21.90
CA GLU A 180 2.74 -11.41 21.65
C GLU A 180 3.44 -12.18 20.53
N PHE A 181 3.77 -11.53 19.41
CA PHE A 181 4.55 -12.16 18.33
C PHE A 181 5.95 -12.58 18.80
N VAL A 182 6.65 -11.71 19.53
CA VAL A 182 7.98 -12.04 20.08
C VAL A 182 7.91 -13.20 21.08
N ALA A 183 6.86 -13.26 21.91
CA ALA A 183 6.63 -14.39 22.81
C ALA A 183 6.38 -15.70 22.04
N GLY A 184 5.56 -15.66 20.98
CA GLY A 184 5.32 -16.80 20.09
C GLY A 184 6.60 -17.29 19.40
N LEU A 185 7.42 -16.37 18.89
CA LEU A 185 8.73 -16.67 18.30
C LEU A 185 9.67 -17.36 19.30
N ARG A 186 9.76 -16.82 20.52
CA ARG A 186 10.56 -17.42 21.61
C ARG A 186 10.11 -18.84 21.91
N GLY A 187 8.80 -19.09 21.96
CA GLY A 187 8.23 -20.43 22.14
C GLY A 187 8.61 -21.39 21.00
N SER A 188 8.54 -20.93 19.75
CA SER A 188 8.91 -21.73 18.57
C SER A 188 10.41 -22.09 18.55
N ILE A 189 11.28 -21.13 18.87
CA ILE A 189 12.72 -21.37 18.97
C ILE A 189 13.04 -22.36 20.11
N ALA A 190 12.40 -22.21 21.26
CA ALA A 190 12.62 -23.10 22.40
C ALA A 190 12.18 -24.55 22.10
N ALA A 191 11.05 -24.73 21.42
CA ALA A 191 10.55 -26.04 21.03
C ALA A 191 11.49 -26.77 20.04
N ARG A 192 12.15 -26.03 19.14
CA ARG A 192 13.08 -26.59 18.15
C ARG A 192 14.49 -26.80 18.66
N THR A 193 14.99 -25.90 19.50
CA THR A 193 16.39 -25.92 19.98
C THR A 193 16.56 -26.58 21.35
N GLY A 194 15.46 -26.83 22.07
CA GLY A 194 15.48 -27.34 23.44
C GLY A 194 16.02 -26.35 24.48
N ARG A 195 16.24 -25.08 24.12
CA ARG A 195 16.80 -24.04 25.01
C ARG A 195 15.78 -22.92 25.22
N ALA A 196 15.54 -22.55 26.48
CA ALA A 196 14.60 -21.49 26.86
C ALA A 196 15.11 -20.07 26.57
N THR A 197 16.40 -19.90 26.30
CA THR A 197 17.04 -18.61 25.99
C THR A 197 17.74 -18.73 24.64
N ALA A 198 17.56 -17.71 23.79
CA ALA A 198 18.22 -17.64 22.49
C ALA A 198 19.74 -17.81 22.69
N PRO A 199 20.42 -18.69 21.93
CA PRO A 199 21.87 -18.78 22.00
C PRO A 199 22.45 -17.39 21.72
N GLY A 200 23.40 -16.95 22.53
CA GLY A 200 24.05 -15.64 22.44
C GLY A 200 24.88 -15.41 21.17
N SER A 201 24.59 -16.09 20.07
CA SER A 201 25.24 -15.86 18.79
C SER A 201 24.19 -15.57 17.73
N ARG A 202 24.29 -14.37 17.18
CA ARG A 202 23.57 -13.86 16.01
C ARG A 202 23.95 -14.62 14.72
N ASP A 203 24.64 -15.76 14.85
CA ASP A 203 25.44 -16.41 13.81
C ASP A 203 24.97 -17.84 13.48
N GLU A 204 23.93 -18.36 14.14
CA GLU A 204 23.28 -19.60 13.67
C GLU A 204 22.33 -19.24 12.50
N PRO A 205 22.62 -19.69 11.26
CA PRO A 205 21.84 -19.32 10.07
C PRO A 205 20.39 -19.79 10.16
N GLU A 206 20.13 -20.89 10.88
CA GLU A 206 18.80 -21.44 11.11
C GLU A 206 17.95 -20.54 12.02
N VAL A 207 18.49 -20.10 13.16
CA VAL A 207 17.80 -19.14 14.06
C VAL A 207 17.54 -17.82 13.33
N SER A 208 18.51 -17.34 12.57
CA SER A 208 18.36 -16.12 11.77
C SER A 208 17.27 -16.25 10.69
N GLN A 209 17.12 -17.43 10.08
CA GLN A 209 16.05 -17.69 9.11
C GLN A 209 14.69 -17.71 9.80
N ILE A 210 14.57 -18.38 10.94
CA ILE A 210 13.31 -18.44 11.71
C ILE A 210 12.85 -17.04 12.12
N VAL A 211 13.76 -16.19 12.61
CA VAL A 211 13.44 -14.80 12.97
C VAL A 211 12.94 -14.00 11.75
N ARG A 212 13.58 -14.17 10.58
CA ARG A 212 13.14 -13.53 9.33
C ARG A 212 11.75 -14.00 8.91
N ASP A 213 11.52 -15.31 8.85
CA ASP A 213 10.25 -15.89 8.43
C ASP A 213 9.10 -15.45 9.34
N TYR A 214 9.35 -15.37 10.65
CA TYR A 214 8.35 -14.90 11.62
C TYR A 214 8.06 -13.41 11.49
N GLY A 215 9.07 -12.60 11.18
CA GLY A 215 8.90 -11.19 10.85
C GLY A 215 8.05 -11.00 9.59
N GLU A 216 8.36 -11.74 8.51
CA GLU A 216 7.58 -11.70 7.27
C GLU A 216 6.12 -12.14 7.49
N LEU A 217 5.90 -13.16 8.31
CA LEU A 217 4.57 -13.63 8.67
C LEU A 217 3.79 -12.59 9.48
N ALA A 218 4.41 -11.98 10.50
CA ALA A 218 3.78 -10.96 11.33
C ALA A 218 3.36 -9.75 10.50
N ASP A 219 4.25 -9.26 9.64
CA ASP A 219 3.97 -8.13 8.75
C ASP A 219 2.78 -8.42 7.82
N ALA A 220 2.79 -9.59 7.17
CA ALA A 220 1.71 -9.98 6.25
C ALA A 220 0.36 -10.12 6.97
N MET A 221 0.33 -10.82 8.12
CA MET A 221 -0.89 -11.04 8.89
C MET A 221 -1.48 -9.74 9.44
N LEU A 222 -0.64 -8.85 9.97
CA LEU A 222 -1.10 -7.58 10.53
C LEU A 222 -1.59 -6.63 9.45
N ALA A 223 -0.87 -6.54 8.32
CA ALA A 223 -1.29 -5.72 7.20
C ALA A 223 -2.65 -6.16 6.64
N ASP A 224 -2.84 -7.47 6.42
CA ASP A 224 -4.10 -8.01 5.90
C ASP A 224 -5.26 -7.79 6.87
N ARG A 225 -5.06 -8.12 8.15
CA ARG A 225 -6.10 -7.95 9.18
C ARG A 225 -6.51 -6.48 9.35
N LEU A 226 -5.54 -5.57 9.36
CA LEU A 226 -5.81 -4.13 9.49
C LEU A 226 -6.55 -3.60 8.25
N ARG A 227 -6.11 -3.96 7.04
CA ARG A 227 -6.77 -3.56 5.78
C ARG A 227 -8.22 -4.03 5.74
N ALA A 228 -8.47 -5.30 6.07
CA ALA A 228 -9.81 -5.85 6.12
C ALA A 228 -10.71 -5.10 7.12
N THR A 229 -10.21 -4.86 8.33
CA THR A 229 -10.97 -4.19 9.40
C THR A 229 -11.29 -2.73 9.05
N VAL A 230 -10.30 -1.98 8.55
CA VAL A 230 -10.47 -0.58 8.16
C VAL A 230 -11.45 -0.46 7.00
N ARG A 231 -11.33 -1.32 5.97
CA ARG A 231 -12.23 -1.32 4.82
C ARG A 231 -13.69 -1.58 5.24
N GLY A 232 -13.92 -2.52 6.14
CA GLY A 232 -15.26 -2.80 6.68
C GLY A 232 -15.83 -1.58 7.41
N ARG A 233 -15.06 -0.99 8.34
CA ARG A 233 -15.51 0.19 9.10
C ARG A 233 -15.78 1.42 8.24
N ILE A 234 -14.98 1.65 7.19
CA ILE A 234 -15.21 2.74 6.24
C ILE A 234 -16.50 2.49 5.45
N ALA A 235 -16.73 1.27 4.98
CA ALA A 235 -17.95 0.92 4.26
C ALA A 235 -19.20 1.11 5.13
N ASP A 236 -19.15 0.68 6.40
CA ASP A 236 -20.24 0.85 7.37
C ASP A 236 -20.55 2.34 7.63
N ALA A 237 -19.50 3.16 7.82
CA ALA A 237 -19.65 4.59 8.03
C ALA A 237 -20.27 5.29 6.81
N ALA A 238 -19.82 4.94 5.60
CA ALA A 238 -20.35 5.50 4.36
C ALA A 238 -21.83 5.13 4.14
N ALA A 239 -22.22 3.89 4.45
CA ALA A 239 -23.61 3.45 4.38
C ALA A 239 -24.51 4.22 5.37
N GLY A 240 -24.03 4.51 6.59
CA GLY A 240 -24.74 5.32 7.58
C GLY A 240 -24.97 6.78 7.16
N TYR A 241 -23.97 7.39 6.52
CA TYR A 241 -24.11 8.76 5.98
C TYR A 241 -25.12 8.85 4.83
N LEU A 242 -25.14 7.85 3.95
CA LEU A 242 -26.12 7.81 2.85
C LEU A 242 -27.55 7.58 3.36
N ALA A 243 -27.73 6.71 4.35
CA ALA A 243 -29.05 6.43 4.94
C ALA A 243 -29.65 7.64 5.68
N THR A 244 -28.81 8.41 6.38
CA THR A 244 -29.23 9.64 7.07
C THR A 244 -29.56 10.78 6.09
N ALA A 245 -28.79 10.92 5.01
CA ALA A 245 -29.07 11.90 3.96
C ALA A 245 -30.37 11.63 3.18
N THR A 246 -30.78 10.35 3.05
CA THR A 246 -32.04 9.99 2.39
C THR A 246 -33.27 10.09 3.29
N ALA A 247 -33.09 10.21 4.62
CA ALA A 247 -34.19 10.32 5.57
C ALA A 247 -34.63 11.78 5.81
N GLU A 248 -33.81 12.76 5.41
CA GLU A 248 -34.05 14.20 5.58
C GLU A 248 -34.48 14.93 4.28
N GLY A 249 -34.73 14.20 3.18
CA GLY A 249 -35.18 14.74 1.89
C GLY A 249 -36.50 14.15 1.43
#